data_AF-A0A7C3EU97-F1
#
_entry.id   AF-A0A7C3EU97-F1
#
_cell.length_a   1.000
_cell.length_b   1.000
_cell.length_c   1.000
_cell.angle_alpha   90.00
_cell.angle_beta   90.00
_cell.angle_gamma   90.00
#
_symmetry.space_group_name_H-M   'P 1'
#
loop_
_entity.id
_entity.type
_entity.pdbx_description
1 polymer ?
#
loop_
_entity_poly.entity_id
_entity_poly.type
_entity_poly.pdbx_seq_one_letter_code
_entity_poly.pdbx_strand_id
1 'polypeptide(L)'
;MVSARTTRKIIECARAFGAKAVWVFGSSLTEGDRARDLDIAVEGVAGDLLFDLYVCLDQLFTKPVDLVDLSAPVSIEPLVRATGVRIYERRKALPSKGSRRHPQDRQDD
;
A
#
# COMPACT_ATOMS: atom_id res chain seq x y z
N MET A 1 -9.04 -16.55 3.24
CA MET A 1 -8.43 -15.37 2.58
C MET A 1 -9.53 -14.46 2.06
N VAL A 2 -9.31 -13.15 2.16
CA VAL A 2 -10.25 -12.10 1.76
C VAL A 2 -10.57 -12.19 0.25
N SER A 3 -11.80 -11.87 -0.16
CA SER A 3 -12.19 -12.01 -1.57
C SER A 3 -11.49 -11.01 -2.48
N ALA A 4 -11.35 -11.35 -3.76
CA ALA A 4 -10.74 -10.48 -4.76
C ALA A 4 -11.43 -9.11 -4.88
N ARG A 5 -12.75 -9.04 -4.66
CA ARG A 5 -13.51 -7.79 -4.65
C ARG A 5 -13.08 -6.89 -3.49
N THR A 6 -12.98 -7.45 -2.29
CA THR A 6 -12.52 -6.73 -1.10
C THR A 6 -11.06 -6.30 -1.26
N THR A 7 -10.18 -7.23 -1.69
CA THR A 7 -8.77 -6.94 -1.99
C THR A 7 -8.65 -5.77 -2.97
N ARG A 8 -9.41 -5.75 -4.06
CA ARG A 8 -9.38 -4.67 -5.04
C ARG A 8 -9.73 -3.31 -4.41
N LYS A 9 -10.78 -3.24 -3.59
CA LYS A 9 -11.18 -2.01 -2.88
C LYS A 9 -10.08 -1.50 -1.94
N ILE A 10 -9.45 -2.41 -1.17
CA ILE A 10 -8.34 -2.07 -0.28
C ILE A 10 -7.19 -1.44 -1.09
N ILE A 11 -6.81 -2.07 -2.21
CA ILE A 11 -5.72 -1.61 -3.07
C ILE A 11 -6.05 -0.24 -3.68
N GLU A 12 -7.26 -0.06 -4.20
CA GLU A 12 -7.68 1.20 -4.83
C GLU A 12 -7.65 2.36 -3.81
N CYS A 13 -8.18 2.16 -2.61
CA CYS A 13 -8.12 3.15 -1.53
C CYS A 13 -6.66 3.42 -1.12
N ALA A 14 -5.88 2.41 -0.70
CA ALA A 14 -4.50 2.60 -0.23
C ALA A 14 -3.58 3.25 -1.27
N ARG A 15 -3.76 2.91 -2.56
CA ARG A 15 -3.02 3.53 -3.66
C ARG A 15 -3.30 5.03 -3.79
N ALA A 16 -4.54 5.47 -3.58
CA ALA A 16 -4.91 6.88 -3.64
C ALA A 16 -4.18 7.72 -2.58
N PHE A 17 -3.85 7.12 -1.44
CA PHE A 17 -3.06 7.74 -0.35
C PHE A 17 -1.55 7.52 -0.49
N GLY A 18 -1.09 7.02 -1.64
CA GLY A 18 0.34 6.93 -1.93
C GLY A 18 1.06 5.74 -1.31
N ALA A 19 0.33 4.72 -0.84
CA ALA A 19 0.93 3.48 -0.34
C ALA A 19 1.96 2.90 -1.33
N LYS A 20 3.07 2.39 -0.79
CA LYS A 20 4.09 1.64 -1.53
C LYS A 20 3.79 0.15 -1.51
N ALA A 21 3.23 -0.36 -0.42
CA ALA A 21 2.84 -1.75 -0.30
C ALA A 21 1.67 -1.90 0.68
N VAL A 22 0.91 -2.98 0.51
CA VAL A 22 -0.22 -3.34 1.36
C VAL A 22 -0.20 -4.85 1.63
N TRP A 23 -0.45 -5.23 2.87
CA TRP A 23 -0.60 -6.61 3.31
C TRP A 23 -1.96 -6.81 3.96
N VAL A 24 -2.48 -8.03 3.80
CA VAL A 24 -3.51 -8.58 4.67
C VAL A 24 -2.81 -9.52 5.66
N PHE A 25 -3.16 -9.43 6.94
CA PHE A 25 -2.61 -10.30 7.97
C PHE A 25 -3.72 -10.84 8.90
N GLY A 26 -3.36 -11.37 10.06
CA GLY A 26 -4.30 -11.72 11.12
C GLY A 26 -5.41 -12.69 10.69
N SER A 27 -6.59 -12.49 11.28
CA SER A 27 -7.76 -13.35 11.03
C SER A 27 -8.31 -13.22 9.61
N SER A 28 -8.03 -12.09 8.95
CA SER A 28 -8.40 -11.84 7.56
C SER A 28 -7.74 -12.82 6.57
N LEU A 29 -6.62 -13.45 6.93
CA LEU A 29 -6.02 -14.52 6.12
C LEU A 29 -6.79 -15.83 6.18
N THR A 30 -7.19 -16.26 7.37
CA THR A 30 -7.84 -17.55 7.60
C THR A 30 -9.35 -17.49 7.35
N GLU A 31 -10.02 -16.49 7.89
CA GLU A 31 -11.48 -16.33 7.86
C GLU A 31 -11.96 -15.49 6.66
N GLY A 32 -11.06 -14.74 6.02
CA GLY A 32 -11.37 -13.93 4.84
C GLY A 32 -12.50 -12.94 5.11
N ASP A 33 -13.49 -12.90 4.22
CA ASP A 33 -14.64 -12.01 4.35
C ASP A 33 -15.54 -12.34 5.56
N ARG A 34 -15.30 -13.44 6.30
CA ARG A 34 -16.03 -13.76 7.54
C ARG A 34 -15.37 -13.24 8.81
N ALA A 35 -14.10 -12.80 8.74
CA ALA A 35 -13.37 -12.23 9.87
C ALA A 35 -14.17 -11.09 10.54
N ARG A 36 -13.95 -10.87 11.83
CA ARG A 36 -14.66 -9.82 12.60
C ARG A 36 -14.30 -8.43 12.08
N ASP A 37 -13.03 -8.25 11.77
CA ASP A 37 -12.35 -7.04 11.33
C ASP A 37 -11.43 -7.36 10.13
N LEU A 38 -11.02 -6.30 9.43
CA LEU A 38 -10.05 -6.38 8.34
C LEU A 38 -8.68 -5.95 8.83
N ASP A 39 -7.77 -6.90 8.97
CA ASP A 39 -6.39 -6.70 9.39
C ASP A 39 -5.54 -6.25 8.19
N ILE A 40 -5.23 -4.96 8.10
CA ILE A 40 -4.56 -4.34 6.96
C ILE A 40 -3.30 -3.63 7.41
N ALA A 41 -2.16 -3.95 6.80
CA ALA A 41 -0.92 -3.22 7.02
C ALA A 41 -0.50 -2.48 5.75
N VAL A 42 0.05 -1.28 5.91
CA VAL A 42 0.49 -0.42 4.81
C VAL A 42 1.92 0.04 5.03
N GLU A 43 2.62 0.36 3.95
CA GLU A 43 3.94 0.97 4.00
C GLU A 43 4.01 2.13 3.01
N GLY A 44 4.65 3.24 3.40
CA GLY A 44 4.94 4.39 2.55
C GLY A 44 3.83 5.43 2.43
N VAL A 45 2.80 5.37 3.28
CA VAL A 45 1.77 6.41 3.43
C VAL A 45 2.37 7.53 4.30
N ALA A 46 2.10 8.79 3.96
CA ALA A 46 2.54 9.91 4.78
C ALA A 46 1.76 9.92 6.11
N GLY A 47 2.43 10.23 7.23
CA GLY A 47 1.83 10.11 8.56
C GLY A 47 0.58 10.98 8.77
N ASP A 48 0.53 12.15 8.12
CA ASP A 48 -0.62 13.06 8.10
C ASP A 48 -1.82 12.51 7.29
N LEU A 49 -1.58 11.57 6.38
CA LEU A 49 -2.60 10.91 5.57
C LEU A 49 -3.06 9.56 6.13
N LEU A 50 -2.43 9.06 7.19
CA LEU A 50 -2.73 7.73 7.73
C LEU A 50 -4.17 7.65 8.29
N PHE A 51 -4.62 8.70 8.97
CA PHE A 51 -5.98 8.77 9.49
C PHE A 51 -7.02 8.87 8.36
N ASP A 52 -6.75 9.65 7.32
CA ASP A 52 -7.65 9.76 6.17
C ASP A 52 -7.75 8.43 5.40
N LEU A 53 -6.64 7.69 5.29
CA LEU A 53 -6.64 6.34 4.75
C LEU A 53 -7.52 5.40 5.60
N TYR A 54 -7.40 5.45 6.93
CA TYR A 54 -8.27 4.68 7.81
C TYR A 54 -9.75 4.99 7.56
N VAL A 55 -10.12 6.26 7.53
CA VAL A 55 -11.52 6.69 7.26
C VAL A 55 -11.99 6.21 5.89
N CYS A 56 -11.15 6.29 4.85
CA CYS A 56 -11.48 5.76 3.52
C CYS A 56 -11.78 4.25 3.56
N LEU A 57 -10.96 3.48 4.28
CA LEU A 57 -11.18 2.03 4.42
C LEU A 57 -12.45 1.73 5.23
N ASP A 58 -12.65 2.41 6.36
CA ASP A 58 -13.82 2.23 7.22
C ASP A 58 -15.14 2.52 6.47
N GLN A 59 -15.18 3.54 5.60
CA GLN A 59 -16.34 3.83 4.78
C GLN A 59 -16.62 2.81 3.65
N LEU A 60 -15.60 2.04 3.23
CA LEU A 60 -15.74 1.06 2.14
C LEU A 60 -16.29 -0.29 2.59
N PHE A 61 -16.23 -0.57 3.89
CA PHE A 61 -16.56 -1.87 4.48
C PHE A 61 -17.52 -1.72 5.65
N THR A 62 -18.41 -2.69 5.82
CA THR A 62 -19.35 -2.70 6.97
C THR A 62 -18.72 -3.25 8.25
N LYS A 63 -17.41 -3.48 8.23
CA LYS A 63 -16.64 -4.14 9.29
C LYS A 63 -15.51 -3.21 9.73
N PRO A 64 -15.13 -3.24 11.01
CA PRO A 64 -13.97 -2.49 11.47
C PRO A 64 -12.71 -2.86 10.69
N VAL A 65 -11.84 -1.89 10.50
CA VAL A 65 -10.52 -2.07 9.88
C VAL A 65 -9.47 -1.89 10.97
N ASP A 66 -8.55 -2.83 11.11
CA ASP A 66 -7.35 -2.67 11.92
C ASP A 66 -6.20 -2.26 10.99
N LEU A 67 -5.81 -0.97 11.03
CA LEU A 67 -4.81 -0.41 10.13
C LEU A 67 -3.47 -0.24 10.86
N VAL A 68 -2.44 -0.91 10.34
CA VAL A 68 -1.06 -0.82 10.84
C VAL A 68 -0.16 -0.13 9.83
N ASP A 69 0.56 0.91 10.24
CA ASP A 69 1.61 1.54 9.43
C ASP A 69 2.97 0.88 9.72
N LEU A 70 3.55 0.23 8.70
CA LEU A 70 4.89 -0.38 8.72
C LEU A 70 5.99 0.60 8.30
N SER A 71 5.67 1.87 8.06
CA SER A 71 6.65 2.92 7.77
C SER A 71 7.42 3.34 9.04
N ALA A 72 6.87 3.02 10.22
CA ALA A 72 7.50 3.22 11.52
C ALA A 72 7.67 1.87 12.25
N PRO A 73 8.68 1.72 13.12
CA PRO A 73 8.85 0.51 13.92
C PRO A 73 7.65 0.27 14.84
N VAL A 74 7.00 -0.89 14.69
CA VAL A 74 5.89 -1.34 15.54
C VAL A 74 6.11 -2.79 15.94
N SER A 75 5.68 -3.18 17.15
CA SER A 75 5.95 -4.52 17.70
C SER A 75 5.41 -5.66 16.84
N ILE A 76 4.34 -5.41 16.08
CA ILE A 76 3.70 -6.40 15.21
C ILE A 76 4.37 -6.52 13.82
N GLU A 77 5.26 -5.59 13.44
CA GLU A 77 5.91 -5.59 12.13
C GLU A 77 6.54 -6.95 11.77
N PRO A 78 7.33 -7.60 12.63
CA PRO A 78 7.94 -8.89 12.28
C PRO A 78 6.91 -9.97 11.97
N LEU A 79 5.78 -9.97 12.70
CA LEU A 79 4.68 -10.92 12.46
C LEU A 79 4.02 -10.67 11.11
N VAL A 80 3.71 -9.40 10.80
CA VAL A 80 3.09 -9.02 9.51
C VAL A 80 4.02 -9.37 8.35
N ARG A 81 5.32 -9.09 8.45
CA ARG A 81 6.28 -9.41 7.38
C ARG A 81 6.47 -10.92 7.19
N ALA A 82 6.39 -11.70 8.26
CA ALA A 82 6.57 -13.15 8.20
C ALA A 82 5.32 -13.90 7.70
N THR A 83 4.12 -13.42 8.05
CA THR A 83 2.87 -14.18 7.84
C THR A 83 1.88 -13.50 6.90
N GLY A 84 1.99 -12.19 6.72
CA GLY A 84 1.07 -11.39 5.91
C GLY A 84 1.19 -11.69 4.42
N VAL A 85 0.05 -11.64 3.73
CA VAL A 85 0.00 -11.76 2.27
C VAL A 85 0.05 -10.36 1.68
N ARG A 86 1.13 -10.06 0.93
CA ARG A 86 1.28 -8.79 0.23
C ARG A 86 0.34 -8.76 -0.98
N ILE A 87 -0.68 -7.91 -0.92
CA ILE A 87 -1.71 -7.77 -1.97
C ILE A 87 -1.42 -6.63 -2.94
N TYR A 88 -0.54 -5.70 -2.57
CA TYR A 88 -0.10 -4.61 -3.44
C TYR A 88 1.36 -4.25 -3.20
N GLU A 89 2.05 -3.91 -4.29
CA GLU A 89 3.36 -3.29 -4.28
C GLU A 89 3.47 -2.34 -5.47
N ARG A 90 3.82 -1.08 -5.21
CA ARG A 90 4.05 -0.08 -6.24
C ARG A 90 5.35 -0.41 -6.95
N ARG A 91 5.24 -0.78 -8.24
CA ARG A 91 6.43 -0.94 -9.09
C ARG A 91 7.19 0.39 -9.16
N LYS A 92 8.50 0.35 -8.95
CA LYS A 92 9.37 1.50 -9.21
C LYS A 92 9.27 1.85 -10.69
N ALA A 93 9.10 3.13 -11.01
CA ALA A 93 9.28 3.59 -12.38
C ALA A 93 10.71 3.28 -12.80
N LEU A 94 10.88 2.60 -13.94
CA LEU A 94 12.20 2.44 -14.55
C LEU A 94 12.75 3.86 -14.82
N PRO A 95 14.03 4.13 -14.51
CA PRO A 95 14.61 5.42 -14.85
C PRO A 95 14.47 5.64 -16.35
N SER A 96 13.76 6.68 -16.74
CA SER A 96 13.65 7.13 -18.13
C SER A 96 15.06 7.38 -18.65
N LYS A 97 15.48 6.65 -19.69
CA LYS A 97 16.77 6.85 -20.36
C LYS A 97 16.89 8.33 -20.72
N GLY A 98 17.82 9.03 -20.06
CA GLY A 98 18.07 10.44 -20.31
C GLY A 98 18.32 10.68 -21.80
N SER A 99 17.57 11.62 -22.37
CA SER A 99 17.83 12.15 -23.70
C SER A 99 19.24 12.75 -23.71
N ARG A 100 20.19 12.06 -24.37
CA ARG A 100 21.52 12.62 -24.64
C ARG A 100 21.29 13.81 -25.57
N ARG A 101 21.43 15.03 -25.07
CA ARG A 101 21.58 16.19 -25.96
C ARG A 101 22.87 16.00 -26.74
N HIS A 102 22.72 15.95 -28.06
CA HIS A 102 23.81 16.05 -29.02
C HIS A 102 24.32 17.50 -28.99
N PRO A 103 25.61 17.78 -28.83
CA PRO A 103 26.11 19.13 -29.00
C PRO A 103 26.20 19.41 -30.50
N GLN A 104 25.23 20.17 -31.02
CA GLN A 104 25.36 20.85 -32.31
C GLN A 104 26.08 22.19 -32.09
N ASP A 105 27.12 22.36 -32.91
CA ASP A 105 27.54 23.61 -33.55
C ASP A 105 27.91 24.78 -32.63
N ARG A 106 29.20 24.87 -32.31
CA ARG A 106 29.88 26.18 -32.23
C ARG A 106 30.61 26.43 -33.54
N GLN A 107 29.98 27.19 -34.42
CA GLN A 107 30.66 28.06 -35.36
C GLN A 107 30.52 29.46 -34.79
N ASP A 108 31.64 30.03 -34.36
CA ASP A 108 31.78 31.47 -34.20
C ASP A 108 33.01 31.85 -35.04
N ASP A 109 32.77 32.71 -36.02
CA ASP A 109 33.76 33.40 -36.87
C ASP A 109 34.62 34.40 -36.07
#